data_AF-A0A285MQR8-F1
#
_entry.id   AF-A0A285MQR8-F1
#
_cell.length_a   1.000
_cell.length_b   1.000
_cell.length_c   1.000
_cell.angle_alpha   90.00
_cell.angle_beta   90.00
_cell.angle_gamma   90.00
#
_symmetry.space_group_name_H-M   'P 1'
#
loop_
_entity.id
_entity.type
_entity.pdbx_description
1 polymer ?
#
loop_
_entity_poly.entity_id
_entity_poly.type
_entity_poly.pdbx_seq_one_letter_code
_entity_poly.pdbx_strand_id
1 'polypeptide(L)' 'MENKNRYYKVLKENNDRLNEIDLGEKIGLSEDETRAIIAQLLAEHKIVYAKKNICNYQIMKNRIR' A
#
# COMPACT_ATOMS: atom_id res chain seq x y z
N MET A 1 6.62 -1.50 13.63
CA MET A 1 7.10 -0.94 12.35
C MET A 1 6.24 0.25 11.97
N GLU A 2 6.74 1.46 12.22
CA GLU A 2 6.00 2.70 11.98
C GLU A 2 5.78 2.98 10.48
N ASN A 3 6.79 2.62 9.65
CA ASN A 3 6.77 2.79 8.20
C ASN A 3 5.61 2.05 7.52
N LYS A 4 5.34 0.81 7.95
CA LYS A 4 4.24 0.00 7.44
C LYS A 4 2.88 0.65 7.68
N ASN A 5 2.68 1.23 8.87
CA ASN A 5 1.43 1.88 9.23
C ASN A 5 1.26 3.22 8.49
N ARG A 6 2.35 3.98 8.35
CA ARG A 6 2.39 5.20 7.52
C ARG A 6 2.03 4.87 6.07
N TYR A 7 2.71 3.89 5.47
CA TYR A 7 2.45 3.43 4.10
C TYR A 7 0.99 3.00 3.91
N TYR A 8 0.46 2.20 4.83
CA TYR A 8 -0.94 1.77 4.81
C TYR A 8 -1.92 2.96 4.87
N LYS A 9 -1.64 3.98 5.69
CA LYS A 9 -2.46 5.19 5.76
C LYS A 9 -2.41 5.98 4.45
N VAL A 10 -1.22 6.17 3.87
CA VAL A 10 -1.11 6.92 2.61
C VAL A 10 -1.78 6.15 1.48
N LEU A 11 -1.62 4.83 1.40
CA LEU A 11 -2.28 3.98 0.41
C LEU A 11 -3.81 4.02 0.53
N LYS A 12 -4.35 4.24 1.75
CA LYS A 12 -5.79 4.43 2.01
C LYS A 12 -6.30 5.77 1.47
N GLU A 13 -5.53 6.83 1.67
CA GLU A 13 -5.88 8.19 1.26
C GLU A 13 -5.63 8.43 -0.24
N ASN A 14 -4.72 7.67 -0.84
CA ASN A 14 -4.27 7.83 -2.22
C ASN A 14 -5.37 7.62 -3.27
N ASN A 15 -6.39 6.80 -3.00
CA ASN A 15 -7.48 6.51 -3.95
C ASN A 15 -6.97 6.22 -5.39
N ASP A 16 -5.92 5.40 -5.51
CA ASP A 16 -5.32 4.98 -6.78
C ASP A 16 -4.71 6.09 -7.63
N ARG A 17 -4.39 7.26 -7.04
CA ARG A 17 -3.75 8.37 -7.76
C ARG A 17 -2.26 8.15 -8.03
N LEU A 18 -1.59 7.44 -7.12
CA LEU A 18 -0.15 7.15 -7.19
C LEU A 18 0.11 5.64 -7.14
N ASN A 19 1.20 5.20 -7.77
CA ASN A 19 1.63 3.81 -7.74
C ASN A 19 2.11 3.43 -6.33
N GLU A 20 2.26 2.14 -6.12
CA GLU A 20 2.72 1.59 -4.85
C GLU A 20 4.15 2.08 -4.50
N ILE A 21 5.01 2.25 -5.51
CA ILE A 21 6.38 2.75 -5.35
C ILE A 21 6.41 4.24 -5.02
N ASP A 22 5.67 5.06 -5.78
CA ASP A 22 5.63 6.51 -5.62
C ASP A 22 5.07 6.91 -4.23
N LEU A 23 4.09 6.13 -3.73
CA LEU A 23 3.61 6.26 -2.36
C LEU A 23 4.70 6.02 -1.31
N GLY A 24 5.61 5.09 -1.58
CA GLY A 24 6.75 4.78 -0.73
C GLY A 24 7.75 5.92 -0.72
N GLU A 25 8.18 6.38 -1.89
CA GLU A 25 9.09 7.51 -2.03
C GLU A 25 8.55 8.78 -1.38
N LYS A 26 7.24 9.04 -1.49
CA LYS A 26 6.59 10.20 -0.87
C LYS A 26 6.70 10.24 0.65
N ILE A 27 6.87 9.08 1.30
CA ILE A 27 7.12 8.99 2.74
C ILE A 27 8.58 8.71 3.09
N GLY A 28 9.48 8.79 2.10
CA GLY A 28 10.92 8.59 2.26
C GLY A 28 11.35 7.13 2.30
N LEU A 29 10.55 6.21 1.76
CA LEU A 29 10.93 4.80 1.61
C LEU A 29 11.55 4.57 0.23
N SER A 30 12.54 3.68 0.20
CA SER A 30 13.08 3.18 -1.06
C SER A 30 12.12 2.18 -1.73
N GLU A 31 12.33 1.91 -3.02
CA GLU A 31 11.59 0.88 -3.76
C GLU A 31 11.61 -0.48 -3.06
N ASP A 32 12.79 -0.93 -2.60
CA ASP A 32 12.96 -2.20 -1.91
C ASP A 32 12.17 -2.27 -0.61
N GLU A 33 12.25 -1.23 0.23
CA GLU A 33 11.48 -1.16 1.48
C GLU A 33 9.98 -1.18 1.20
N THR A 34 9.56 -0.44 0.17
CA THR A 34 8.17 -0.34 -0.25
C THR A 34 7.65 -1.69 -0.71
N ARG A 35 8.40 -2.41 -1.55
CA ARG A 35 8.07 -3.78 -2.00
C ARG A 35 8.02 -4.77 -0.83
N ALA A 36 8.95 -4.67 0.11
CA ALA A 36 8.95 -5.49 1.32
C ALA A 36 7.71 -5.22 2.19
N ILE A 37 7.31 -3.96 2.35
CA ILE A 37 6.10 -3.58 3.09
C ILE A 37 4.84 -4.09 2.40
N ILE A 38 4.75 -3.94 1.07
CA ILE A 38 3.63 -4.46 0.26
C ILE A 38 3.53 -5.97 0.44
N ALA A 39 4.62 -6.71 0.27
CA ALA A 39 4.64 -8.16 0.43
C ALA A 39 4.14 -8.59 1.83
N GLN A 40 4.59 -7.89 2.88
CA GLN A 40 4.11 -8.15 4.24
C GLN A 40 2.64 -7.77 4.45
N LEU A 41 2.14 -6.69 3.84
CA LEU A 41 0.73 -6.30 3.90
C LEU A 41 -0.16 -7.30 3.16
N LEU A 42 0.35 -7.87 2.07
CA LEU A 42 -0.32 -8.87 1.25
C LEU A 42 -0.39 -10.21 2.01
N ALA A 43 0.70 -10.62 2.66
CA ALA A 43 0.73 -11.76 3.56
C ALA A 43 -0.18 -11.60 4.79
N GLU A 44 -0.33 -10.37 5.30
CA GLU A 44 -1.27 -10.04 6.38
C GLU A 44 -2.73 -9.84 5.89
N HIS A 45 -3.04 -10.06 4.61
CA HIS A 45 -4.37 -9.82 4.04
C HIS A 45 -4.91 -8.40 4.28
N LYS A 46 -4.03 -7.40 4.43
CA LYS A 46 -4.42 -5.98 4.59
C LYS A 46 -4.66 -5.30 3.25
N ILE A 47 -4.02 -5.77 2.19
CA ILE A 47 -4.18 -5.30 0.82
C ILE A 47 -4.45 -6.48 -0.11
N VAL A 48 -5.14 -6.21 -1.21
CA VAL A 48 -5.47 -7.18 -2.25
C VAL A 48 -5.04 -6.66 -3.61
N TYR A 49 -4.65 -7.57 -4.49
CA TYR A 49 -4.36 -7.23 -5.88
C TYR A 49 -5.68 -6.94 -6.62
N ALA A 50 -5.86 -5.70 -7.08
CA ALA A 50 -7.07 -5.21 -7.72
C ALA A 50 -6.89 -4.85 -9.20
N LYS A 51 -5.69 -5.06 -9.77
CA LYS A 51 -5.33 -4.84 -11.18
C LYS A 51 -5.95 -3.58 -11.78
N LYS A 52 -5.51 -2.40 -11.30
CA LYS A 52 -5.89 -1.10 -11.87
C LYS A 52 -4.78 -0.52 -12.72
N ASN A 53 -5.11 0.52 -13.47
CA ASN A 53 -4.19 1.19 -14.40
C ASN A 53 -2.96 1.83 -13.73
N ILE A 54 -3.08 2.25 -12.46
CA ILE A 54 -2.07 3.07 -11.78
C ILE A 54 -1.48 2.26 -10.61
N CYS A 55 -2.28 1.97 -9.59
CA CYS A 55 -1.86 1.12 -8.48
C CYS A 55 -2.51 -0.25 -8.55
N ASN A 56 -1.71 -1.32 -8.62
CA ASN A 56 -2.26 -2.67 -8.74
C ASN A 56 -2.81 -3.22 -7.42
N TYR A 57 -2.52 -2.56 -6.30
CA TYR A 57 -2.92 -2.99 -4.97
C TYR A 57 -3.96 -2.06 -4.37
N GLN A 58 -4.99 -2.64 -3.76
CA GLN A 58 -6.04 -1.92 -3.07
C GLN A 58 -6.12 -2.37 -1.61
N ILE A 59 -6.45 -1.45 -0.71
CA ILE A 59 -6.70 -1.82 0.68
C ILE A 59 -7.92 -2.73 0.80
N MET A 60 -7.75 -3.83 1.53
CA MET A 60 -8.84 -4.68 1.92
C MET A 60 -9.67 -3.90 2.94
N LYS A 61 -10.73 -3.21 2.48
CA LYS A 61 -11.70 -2.59 3.38
C LYS A 61 -12.36 -3.73 4.14
N ASN A 62 -11.93 -3.94 5.38
CA ASN A 62 -12.65 -4.79 6.31
C ASN A 62 -14.05 -4.16 6.46
N ARG A 63 -15.04 -4.74 5.78
CA ARG A 63 -16.45 -4.38 5.97
C ARG A 63 -16.81 -4.86 7.38
N ILE A 64 -16.53 -4.02 8.37
CA ILE A 64 -17.21 -4.15 9.66
C ILE A 64 -18.65 -3.74 9.36
N ARG A 65 -19.52 -4.75 9.31
CA ARG A 65 -20.97 -4.64 9.22
C ARG A 65 -21.54 -4.07 10.52
#